data_AF-A0A6B3IE66-F1
#
_entry.id   AF-A0A6B3IE66-F1
#
_cell.length_a   1.000
_cell.length_b   1.000
_cell.length_c   1.000
_cell.angle_alpha   90.00
_cell.angle_beta   90.00
_cell.angle_gamma   90.00
#
_symmetry.space_group_name_H-M   'P 1'
#
loop_
_entity.id
_entity.type
_entity.pdbx_description
1 polymer ?
#
loop_
_entity_poly.entity_id
_entity_poly.type
_entity_poly.pdbx_seq_one_letter_code
_entity_poly.pdbx_strand_id
1 'polypeptide(L)'
;SALLRSVFDPLPGEGRWGTVLLVDGNIGIGGDPAALLHRAADLLSTGGLLIAETSPLDIDERVQVRLDDGRRTPAERTAPGPADRPFPWARIGTPA
;
A
#
# COMPACT_ATOMS: atom_id res chain seq x y z
N SER A 1 -4.60 3.44 19.40
CA SER A 1 -5.50 3.92 18.32
C SER A 1 -4.70 3.99 17.03
N ALA A 2 -5.36 4.00 15.87
CA ALA A 2 -4.71 4.18 14.57
C ALA A 2 -5.09 5.55 13.97
N LEU A 3 -4.20 6.09 13.13
CA LEU A 3 -4.50 7.27 12.32
C LEU A 3 -5.25 6.82 11.06
N LEU A 4 -6.49 7.28 10.88
CA LEU A 4 -7.28 7.00 9.68
C LEU A 4 -7.04 8.10 8.64
N ARG A 5 -6.04 7.91 7.79
CA ARG A 5 -5.69 8.83 6.70
C ARG A 5 -5.02 8.07 5.56
N SER A 6 -5.13 8.60 4.34
CA SER A 6 -4.33 8.13 3.22
C SER A 6 -2.85 8.42 3.47
N VAL A 7 -1.96 7.51 3.08
CA VAL A 7 -0.51 7.76 3.10
C VAL A 7 -0.09 8.88 2.15
N PHE A 8 -0.92 9.16 1.13
CA PHE A 8 -0.69 10.22 0.15
C PHE A 8 -1.19 11.60 0.61
N ASP A 9 -2.01 11.67 1.65
CA ASP A 9 -2.47 12.94 2.22
C ASP A 9 -1.48 13.45 3.27
N PRO A 10 -1.53 14.74 3.66
CA PRO A 10 -0.68 15.27 4.73
C PRO A 10 -0.80 14.47 6.03
N LEU A 11 0.32 13.98 6.56
CA LEU A 11 0.40 13.20 7.79
C LEU A 11 1.01 14.04 8.93
N PRO A 12 0.67 13.75 10.19
CA PRO A 12 1.31 14.41 11.32
C PRO A 12 2.82 14.14 11.36
N GLY A 13 3.62 15.20 11.41
CA GLY A 13 5.06 15.11 11.66
C GLY A 13 5.91 14.65 10.48
N GLU A 14 5.48 14.89 9.24
CA GLU A 14 6.31 14.66 8.05
C GLU A 14 7.71 15.29 8.21
N GLY A 15 8.71 14.65 7.60
CA GLY A 15 10.12 15.01 7.73
C GLY A 15 10.73 14.73 9.12
N ARG A 16 10.00 14.07 10.03
CA ARG A 16 10.48 13.76 11.40
C ARG A 16 10.34 12.30 11.78
N TRP A 17 9.85 11.45 10.89
CA TRP A 17 9.66 10.04 11.22
C TRP A 17 11.03 9.35 11.20
N GLY A 18 11.34 8.59 12.25
CA GLY A 18 12.60 7.84 12.31
C GLY A 18 12.62 6.62 11.40
N THR A 19 11.45 5.98 11.23
CA THR A 19 11.31 4.76 10.43
C THR A 19 9.95 4.69 9.74
N VAL A 20 9.92 4.20 8.51
CA VAL A 20 8.72 3.75 7.78
C VAL A 20 8.85 2.26 7.52
N LEU A 21 7.80 1.50 7.85
CA LEU A 21 7.72 0.06 7.64
C LEU A 21 6.55 -0.26 6.69
N LEU A 22 6.87 -0.81 5.51
CA LEU A 22 5.90 -1.34 4.55
C LEU A 22 5.99 -2.86 4.61
N VAL A 23 4.95 -3.52 5.10
CA VAL A 23 4.88 -4.99 5.29
C VAL A 23 3.58 -5.53 4.72
N ASP A 24 3.48 -6.85 4.56
CA ASP A 24 2.24 -7.51 4.09
C ASP A 24 1.78 -6.97 2.73
N GLY A 25 2.74 -6.76 1.83
CA GLY A 25 2.48 -6.21 0.50
C GLY A 25 2.14 -4.71 0.46
N ASN A 26 2.21 -3.95 1.56
CA ASN A 26 1.92 -2.51 1.58
C ASN A 26 2.73 -1.68 0.55
N ILE A 27 3.86 -2.20 0.05
CA ILE A 27 4.60 -1.61 -1.08
C ILE A 27 3.74 -1.45 -2.35
N GLY A 28 2.62 -2.17 -2.43
CA GLY A 28 1.66 -2.13 -3.52
C GLY A 28 0.63 -1.00 -3.47
N ILE A 29 0.54 -0.26 -2.36
CA ILE A 29 -0.47 0.79 -2.16
C ILE A 29 -0.37 1.86 -3.25
N GLY A 30 -1.53 2.19 -3.86
CA GLY A 30 -1.62 3.16 -4.96
C GLY A 30 -1.19 2.61 -6.32
N GLY A 31 -0.65 1.39 -6.38
CA GLY A 31 -0.20 0.75 -7.61
C GLY A 31 1.03 1.40 -8.25
N ASP A 32 1.72 2.30 -7.56
CA ASP A 32 3.00 2.85 -8.00
C ASP A 32 4.00 2.78 -6.83
N PRO A 33 4.78 1.69 -6.75
CA PRO A 33 5.80 1.51 -5.72
C PRO A 33 6.82 2.64 -5.69
N ALA A 34 7.21 3.19 -6.84
CA ALA A 34 8.19 4.27 -6.89
C ALA A 34 7.60 5.55 -6.28
N ALA A 35 6.35 5.89 -6.62
CA ALA A 35 5.65 7.02 -6.02
C ALA A 35 5.44 6.83 -4.51
N LEU A 36 5.11 5.61 -4.07
CA LEU A 36 4.96 5.30 -2.65
C LEU A 36 6.28 5.41 -1.89
N LEU A 37 7.39 4.93 -2.46
CA LEU A 37 8.72 5.04 -1.87
C LEU A 37 9.19 6.49 -1.79
N HIS A 38 8.96 7.31 -2.82
CA HIS A 38 9.21 8.75 -2.75
C HIS A 38 8.37 9.42 -1.66
N ARG A 39 7.07 9.10 -1.60
CA ARG A 39 6.20 9.63 -0.56
C ARG A 39 6.68 9.23 0.84
N ALA A 40 7.11 7.99 1.03
CA ALA A 40 7.64 7.52 2.30
C ALA A 40 8.96 8.21 2.68
N ALA A 41 9.81 8.54 1.70
CA ALA A 41 11.01 9.33 1.91
C ALA A 41 10.69 10.75 2.44
N ASP A 42 9.62 11.40 1.95
CA ASP A 42 9.19 12.71 2.44
C ASP A 42 8.71 12.68 3.91
N LEU A 43 8.26 11.53 4.40
CA LEU A 43 7.84 11.37 5.80
C LEU A 43 9.04 11.25 6.75
N LEU A 44 10.17 10.71 6.25
CA LEU A 44 11.34 10.41 7.05
C LEU A 44 12.14 11.68 7.38
N SER A 45 12.75 11.67 8.57
CA SER A 45 13.85 12.61 8.86
C SER A 45 15.09 12.28 8.03
N THR A 46 16.00 13.25 7.87
CA THR A 46 17.34 12.98 7.34
C THR A 46 18.00 11.82 8.09
N GLY A 47 18.43 10.79 7.35
CA GLY A 47 19.01 9.57 7.92
C GLY A 47 18.00 8.57 8.49
N GLY A 48 16.69 8.79 8.28
CA GLY A 48 15.63 7.86 8.66
C GLY A 48 15.68 6.57 7.83
N LEU A 49 15.00 5.54 8.35
CA LEU A 49 15.03 4.19 7.79
C LEU A 49 13.71 3.83 7.10
N LEU A 50 13.79 3.37 5.85
CA LEU A 50 12.66 2.72 5.17
C LEU A 50 12.93 1.22 5.07
N ILE A 51 12.00 0.40 5.55
CA ILE A 51 12.01 -1.05 5.36
C ILE A 51 10.75 -1.42 4.56
N ALA A 52 10.93 -2.13 3.45
CA ALA A 52 9.84 -2.63 2.64
C ALA A 52 9.98 -4.15 2.42
N GLU A 53 8.92 -4.88 2.76
CA GLU A 53 8.75 -6.27 2.37
C GLU A 53 8.47 -6.35 0.86
N THR A 54 9.10 -7.32 0.19
CA THR A 54 8.87 -7.61 -1.22
C THR A 54 8.49 -9.07 -1.39
N SER A 55 7.87 -9.40 -2.51
CA SER A 55 7.54 -10.78 -2.86
C SER A 55 8.83 -11.60 -3.04
N PRO A 56 8.86 -12.88 -2.60
CA PRO A 56 9.99 -13.76 -2.88
C PRO A 56 10.04 -14.22 -4.36
N LEU A 57 9.04 -13.85 -5.17
CA LEU A 57 8.96 -14.15 -6.59
C LEU A 57 9.55 -12.98 -7.39
N ASP A 58 10.24 -13.26 -8.49
CA ASP A 58 10.66 -12.22 -9.44
C ASP A 58 9.43 -11.70 -10.21
N ILE A 59 8.76 -10.69 -9.66
CA ILE A 59 7.55 -10.08 -10.21
C ILE A 59 7.64 -8.56 -10.17
N ASP A 60 7.14 -7.93 -11.23
CA ASP A 60 6.83 -6.50 -11.28
C ASP A 60 5.50 -6.34 -12.03
N GLU A 61 4.41 -6.34 -11.28
CA GLU A 61 3.06 -6.30 -11.85
C GLU A 61 2.21 -5.17 -11.30
N ARG A 62 1.27 -4.72 -12.14
CA ARG A 62 0.25 -3.71 -11.83
C ARG A 62 -1.12 -4.29 -12.14
N VAL A 63 -1.98 -4.34 -11.14
CA VAL A 63 -3.28 -5.01 -11.21
C VAL A 63 -4.38 -4.11 -10.63
N GLN A 64 -5.62 -4.37 -11.03
CA GLN A 64 -6.80 -3.79 -10.38
C GLN A 64 -7.34 -4.80 -9.39
N VAL A 65 -7.44 -4.41 -8.12
CA VAL A 65 -7.93 -5.27 -7.04
C VAL A 65 -9.19 -4.69 -6.42
N ARG A 66 -9.95 -5.54 -5.75
CA ARG A 66 -11.11 -5.14 -4.93
C ARG A 66 -10.90 -5.69 -3.52
N LEU A 67 -11.32 -4.93 -2.52
CA LEU A 67 -11.35 -5.43 -1.15
C LEU A 67 -12.52 -6.38 -0.98
N ASP A 68 -12.24 -7.61 -0.57
CA ASP A 68 -13.23 -8.55 -0.07
C ASP A 68 -13.05 -8.63 1.45
N ASP A 69 -14.10 -8.29 2.20
CA ASP A 69 -14.08 -8.36 3.65
C ASP A 69 -14.43 -9.75 4.18
N GLY A 70 -14.66 -10.71 3.27
CA GLY A 70 -14.98 -12.11 3.59
C GLY A 70 -16.37 -12.31 4.18
N ARG A 71 -17.14 -11.24 4.39
CA ARG A 71 -18.48 -11.29 5.01
C ARG A 71 -19.59 -11.43 3.98
N ARG A 72 -19.30 -11.12 2.71
CA ARG A 72 -20.30 -11.19 1.65
C ARG A 72 -20.63 -12.62 1.26
N THR A 73 -21.91 -12.92 1.34
CA THR A 73 -22.47 -14.16 0.81
C THR A 73 -22.32 -14.22 -0.72
N PRO A 74 -22.34 -15.41 -1.33
CA PRO A 74 -22.33 -15.55 -2.78
C PRO A 74 -23.39 -14.71 -3.51
N ALA A 75 -24.57 -14.52 -2.92
CA ALA A 75 -25.64 -13.72 -3.49
C ALA A 75 -25.33 -12.21 -3.47
N GLU A 76 -24.72 -11.71 -2.39
CA GLU A 76 -24.34 -10.31 -2.23
C GLU A 76 -23.11 -9.90 -3.07
N ARG A 77 -22.29 -10.87 -3.50
CA ARG A 77 -21.21 -10.62 -4.47
C ARG A 77 -21.72 -10.21 -5.86
N THR A 78 -22.99 -10.47 -6.16
CA THR A 78 -23.61 -10.18 -7.46
C THR A 78 -23.97 -8.70 -7.65
N ALA A 79 -24.08 -7.93 -6.56
CA ALA A 79 -24.41 -6.51 -6.60
C ALA A 79 -23.26 -5.67 -5.98
N PRO A 80 -22.60 -4.79 -6.75
CA PRO A 80 -21.46 -4.04 -6.22
C PRO A 80 -21.89 -3.00 -5.18
N GLY A 81 -21.32 -3.08 -3.97
CA GLY A 81 -21.40 -2.06 -2.94
C GLY A 81 -20.44 -0.88 -3.19
N PRO A 82 -20.54 0.23 -2.43
CA PRO A 82 -19.69 1.42 -2.61
C PRO A 82 -18.18 1.14 -2.50
N ALA A 83 -17.80 0.13 -1.72
CA ALA A 83 -16.42 -0.31 -1.52
C ALA A 83 -15.88 -1.23 -2.65
N ASP A 84 -16.68 -1.51 -3.69
CA ASP A 84 -16.36 -2.53 -4.68
C ASP A 84 -15.67 -2.02 -5.94
N ARG A 85 -15.40 -0.72 -6.01
CA ARG A 85 -14.68 -0.16 -7.16
C ARG A 85 -13.27 -0.73 -7.16
N PRO A 86 -12.84 -1.36 -8.28
CA PRO A 86 -11.45 -1.75 -8.41
C PRO A 86 -10.53 -0.56 -8.24
N PHE A 87 -9.38 -0.78 -7.61
CA PHE A 87 -8.34 0.22 -7.43
C PHE A 87 -6.97 -0.38 -7.77
N PRO A 88 -5.99 0.47 -8.14
CA PRO A 88 -4.67 0.00 -8.53
C PRO A 88 -3.90 -0.57 -7.34
N TRP A 89 -3.21 -1.68 -7.59
CA TRP A 89 -2.27 -2.31 -6.69
C TRP A 89 -1.06 -2.82 -7.45
N ALA A 90 0.10 -2.81 -6.80
CA ALA A 90 1.33 -3.34 -7.37
C ALA A 90 1.83 -4.55 -6.55
N ARG A 91 2.48 -5.49 -7.20
CA ARG A 91 3.26 -6.54 -6.54
C ARG A 91 4.66 -6.54 -7.12
N ILE A 92 5.64 -6.36 -6.24
CA ILE A 92 7.06 -6.29 -6.57
C ILE A 92 7.78 -7.35 -5.76
N GLY A 93 8.66 -8.09 -6.42
CA GLY A 93 9.70 -8.87 -5.77
C GLY A 93 11.09 -8.43 -6.23
N THR A 94 12.11 -9.00 -5.61
CA THR A 94 13.50 -8.78 -6.02
C THR A 94 13.94 -9.88 -6.97
N PRO A 95 14.77 -9.58 -7.99
CA PRO A 95 15.41 -10.59 -8.81
C PRO A 95 16.14 -11.61 -7.92
N ALA A 96 16.08 -12.89 -8.29
CA ALA A 96 16.76 -13.98 -7.62
C ALA A 96 18.26 -14.04 -7.95
#